data_AF-A0A5E4N8R3-F1
#
_entry.id   AF-A0A5E4N8R3-F1
#
_cell.length_a   1.000
_cell.length_b   1.000
_cell.length_c   1.000
_cell.angle_alpha   90.00
_cell.angle_beta   90.00
_cell.angle_gamma   90.00
#
_symmetry.space_group_name_H-M   'P 1'
#
loop_
_entity.id
_entity.type
_entity.pdbx_description
1 polymer ?
#
loop_
_entity_poly.entity_id
_entity_poly.type
_entity_poly.pdbx_seq_one_letter_code
_entity_poly.pdbx_strand_id
1 'polypeptide(L)'
;MRVISGTVKSTPLQWLPVLANIKPPHIRMKDVLVKTIKKSVDYKSSLLYQMMLQTPNQRLKSRSPPVEYTRTLISLGFDSAEEWRKELASYIAINMKLLCDPNNGVLGMNLPRCTWSTLNRLRTGHGRCDYLLNKWELQDNPVRETGNKK
;
A
#
# COMPACT_ATOMS: atom_id res chain seq x y z
N MET A 1 -9.49 7.29 -10.75
CA MET A 1 -8.32 7.81 -11.50
C MET A 1 -8.75 7.95 -12.96
N ARG A 2 -8.88 9.17 -13.48
CA ARG A 2 -9.36 9.45 -14.85
C ARG A 2 -8.17 9.31 -15.81
N VAL A 3 -8.25 8.40 -16.78
CA VAL A 3 -7.23 8.24 -17.82
C VAL A 3 -7.64 9.14 -18.99
N ILE A 4 -6.90 10.23 -19.19
CA ILE A 4 -6.98 11.05 -20.40
C ILE A 4 -5.62 10.95 -21.08
N SER A 5 -5.62 10.55 -22.35
CA SER A 5 -4.49 10.25 -23.26
C SER A 5 -3.90 8.83 -23.21
N GLY A 6 -3.88 8.19 -24.39
CA GLY A 6 -3.67 6.76 -24.60
C GLY A 6 -2.22 6.32 -24.82
N THR A 7 -1.24 6.83 -24.06
CA THR A 7 0.16 6.43 -24.28
C THR A 7 0.92 5.97 -23.04
N VAL A 8 0.38 6.11 -21.82
CA VAL A 8 1.08 5.68 -20.60
C VAL A 8 0.09 5.01 -19.63
N LYS A 9 0.19 3.69 -19.47
CA LYS A 9 -0.56 2.97 -18.42
C LYS A 9 -0.12 3.49 -17.05
N SER A 10 -1.07 3.88 -16.19
CA SER A 10 -0.79 4.32 -14.82
C SER A 10 -0.20 3.18 -13.99
N THR A 11 0.54 3.52 -12.93
CA THR A 11 1.07 2.55 -11.98
C THR A 11 -0.07 1.73 -11.36
N PRO A 12 0.02 0.39 -11.30
CA PRO A 12 -1.00 -0.44 -10.65
C PRO A 12 -1.19 -0.05 -9.19
N LEU A 13 -2.44 -0.10 -8.70
CA LEU A 13 -2.78 0.24 -7.32
C LEU A 13 -1.97 -0.57 -6.29
N GLN A 14 -1.73 -1.86 -6.60
CA GLN A 14 -0.95 -2.79 -5.78
C GLN A 14 0.50 -2.32 -5.55
N TRP A 15 1.08 -1.58 -6.49
CA TRP A 15 2.45 -1.07 -6.41
C TRP A 15 2.56 0.24 -5.61
N LEU A 16 1.47 1.01 -5.46
CA LEU A 16 1.54 2.32 -4.81
C LEU A 16 2.03 2.26 -3.36
N PRO A 17 1.50 1.38 -2.48
CA PRO A 17 1.94 1.30 -1.09
C PRO A 17 3.43 0.91 -0.99
N VAL A 18 3.86 -0.03 -1.85
CA VAL A 18 5.25 -0.49 -1.93
C VAL A 18 6.20 0.63 -2.33
N LEU A 19 5.91 1.34 -3.43
CA LEU A 19 6.79 2.39 -3.93
C LEU A 19 6.86 3.59 -2.99
N ALA A 20 5.77 3.89 -2.29
CA ALA A 20 5.73 4.95 -1.29
C ALA A 20 6.30 4.52 0.07
N ASN A 21 6.69 3.25 0.25
CA ASN A 21 7.09 2.67 1.53
C ASN A 21 6.07 2.94 2.65
N ILE A 22 4.79 2.79 2.34
CA ILE A 22 3.69 2.95 3.29
C ILE A 22 2.78 1.74 3.20
N LYS A 23 2.25 1.29 4.34
CA LYS A 23 1.21 0.25 4.36
C LYS A 23 -0.08 0.76 3.71
N PRO A 24 -0.90 -0.13 3.12
CA PRO A 24 -2.22 0.21 2.62
C PRO A 24 -3.10 0.92 3.66
N PRO A 25 -4.06 1.75 3.23
CA PRO A 25 -4.89 2.55 4.13
C PRO A 25 -5.60 1.73 5.21
N HIS A 26 -6.19 0.58 4.87
CA HIS A 26 -6.93 -0.24 5.83
C HIS A 26 -6.02 -0.86 6.89
N ILE A 27 -4.81 -1.32 6.54
CA ILE A 27 -3.83 -1.82 7.52
C ILE A 27 -3.37 -0.69 8.44
N ARG A 28 -3.10 0.50 7.89
CA ARG A 28 -2.73 1.68 8.69
C ARG A 28 -3.83 2.09 9.66
N MET A 29 -5.10 2.05 9.22
CA MET A 29 -6.23 2.37 10.08
C MET A 29 -6.32 1.40 11.28
N LYS A 30 -6.14 0.09 11.04
CA LYS A 30 -6.09 -0.92 12.12
C LYS A 30 -4.95 -0.63 13.10
N ASP A 31 -3.76 -0.35 12.60
CA ASP A 31 -2.58 -0.06 13.42
C ASP A 31 -2.76 1.18 14.32
N VAL A 32 -3.24 2.28 13.74
CA VAL A 32 -3.53 3.51 14.49
C VAL A 32 -4.60 3.26 15.56
N LEU A 33 -5.65 2.51 15.21
CA LEU A 33 -6.73 2.20 16.13
C LEU A 33 -6.23 1.36 17.32
N VAL A 34 -5.46 0.29 17.06
CA VAL A 34 -4.85 -0.55 18.10
C VAL A 34 -3.93 0.27 19.01
N LYS A 35 -3.06 1.11 18.44
CA LYS A 35 -2.16 1.99 19.21
C LYS A 35 -2.94 2.98 20.08
N THR A 36 -3.99 3.57 19.54
CA THR A 36 -4.83 4.55 20.26
C THR A 36 -5.53 3.91 21.46
N ILE A 37 -6.12 2.73 21.25
CA ILE A 37 -6.82 2.02 22.32
C ILE A 37 -5.84 1.52 23.39
N LYS A 38 -4.70 0.91 23.00
CA LYS A 38 -3.65 0.52 23.96
C LYS A 38 -3.22 1.70 24.82
N LYS A 39 -2.91 2.84 24.18
CA LYS A 39 -2.54 4.07 24.87
C LYS A 39 -3.64 4.55 25.84
N SER A 40 -4.91 4.50 25.44
CA SER A 40 -6.00 4.88 26.37
C SER A 40 -6.11 3.97 27.59
N VAL A 41 -5.82 2.68 27.45
CA VAL A 41 -5.82 1.72 28.56
C VAL A 41 -4.66 1.99 29.52
N ASP A 42 -3.49 2.35 28.99
CA ASP A 42 -2.32 2.76 29.79
C ASP A 42 -2.61 4.06 30.57
N TYR A 43 -3.26 5.03 29.91
CA TYR A 43 -3.65 6.32 30.50
C TYR A 43 -5.14 6.33 30.87
N LYS A 44 -5.48 5.67 31.99
CA LYS A 44 -6.87 5.55 32.49
C LYS A 44 -7.57 6.88 32.79
N SER A 45 -6.82 7.96 32.97
CA SER A 45 -7.37 9.32 33.14
C SER A 45 -7.82 9.96 31.82
N SER A 46 -7.53 9.36 30.67
CA SER A 46 -7.93 9.89 29.38
C SER A 46 -9.44 9.86 29.20
N LEU A 47 -9.99 10.90 28.56
CA LEU A 47 -11.40 10.96 28.20
C LEU A 47 -11.81 9.76 27.34
N LEU A 48 -10.91 9.29 26.46
CA LEU A 48 -11.17 8.12 25.62
C LEU A 48 -11.44 6.88 26.47
N TYR A 49 -10.62 6.62 27.49
CA TYR A 49 -10.82 5.49 28.40
C TYR A 49 -12.16 5.57 29.14
N GLN A 50 -12.53 6.75 29.63
CA GLN A 50 -13.82 6.98 30.29
C GLN A 50 -15.00 6.73 29.33
N MET A 51 -14.91 7.24 28.09
CA MET A 51 -15.92 7.02 27.06
C MET A 51 -16.04 5.54 26.68
N MET A 52 -14.93 4.79 26.66
CA MET A 52 -14.96 3.35 26.40
C MET A 52 -15.73 2.58 27.46
N LEU A 53 -15.60 2.96 28.75
CA LEU A 53 -16.34 2.34 29.85
C LEU A 53 -17.84 2.63 29.77
N GLN A 54 -18.20 3.82 29.29
CA GLN A 54 -19.58 4.30 29.21
C GLN A 54 -20.26 3.97 27.86
N THR A 55 -19.62 3.17 27.00
CA THR A 55 -20.16 2.91 25.65
C THR A 55 -21.51 2.18 25.75
N PRO A 56 -22.63 2.78 25.29
CA PRO A 56 -23.94 2.15 25.40
C PRO A 56 -24.06 0.96 24.45
N ASN A 57 -24.74 -0.10 24.90
CA ASN A 57 -25.01 -1.31 24.11
C ASN A 57 -25.97 -1.05 22.92
N GLN A 58 -26.70 0.06 22.93
CA GLN A 58 -27.66 0.40 21.89
C GLN A 58 -27.02 1.25 20.80
N ARG A 59 -26.55 0.59 19.74
CA ARG A 59 -26.32 1.22 18.44
C ARG A 59 -27.12 0.50 17.36
N LEU A 60 -27.36 1.23 16.26
CA LEU A 60 -27.87 0.62 15.03
C LEU A 60 -26.97 -0.55 14.62
N LYS A 61 -27.57 -1.68 14.23
CA LYS A 61 -26.87 -2.92 13.85
C LYS A 61 -25.75 -2.72 12.81
N SER A 62 -25.87 -1.67 11.98
CA SER A 62 -24.88 -1.31 10.96
C SER A 62 -23.63 -0.59 11.49
N ARG A 63 -23.62 -0.12 12.74
CA ARG A 63 -22.53 0.69 13.31
C ARG A 63 -21.89 0.00 14.52
N SER A 64 -21.01 -0.96 14.26
CA SER A 64 -20.20 -1.58 15.32
C SER A 64 -19.24 -0.54 15.93
N PRO A 65 -19.09 -0.50 17.28
CA PRO A 65 -18.12 0.37 17.91
C PRO A 65 -16.69 0.03 17.47
N PRO A 66 -15.85 1.03 17.12
CA PRO A 66 -14.44 0.80 16.82
C PRO A 66 -13.71 0.06 17.96
N VAL A 67 -14.14 0.29 19.20
CA VAL A 67 -13.59 -0.37 20.40
C VAL A 67 -13.73 -1.89 20.34
N GLU A 68 -14.89 -2.40 19.95
CA GLU A 68 -15.15 -3.84 19.88
C GLU A 68 -14.30 -4.49 18.79
N TYR A 69 -14.26 -3.85 17.62
CA TYR A 69 -13.37 -4.25 16.53
C TYR A 69 -11.88 -4.21 16.95
N THR A 70 -11.48 -3.26 17.78
CA THR A 70 -10.09 -3.19 18.26
C THR A 70 -9.79 -4.28 19.26
N ARG A 71 -10.74 -4.61 20.15
CA ARG A 71 -10.59 -5.71 21.11
C ARG A 71 -10.37 -7.03 20.39
N THR A 72 -11.10 -7.30 19.30
CA THR A 72 -10.89 -8.51 18.50
C THR A 72 -9.53 -8.50 17.78
N LEU A 73 -9.10 -7.36 17.24
CA LEU A 73 -7.75 -7.24 16.67
C LEU A 73 -6.65 -7.49 17.69
N ILE A 74 -6.79 -6.94 18.90
CA ILE A 74 -5.82 -7.14 19.99
C ILE A 74 -5.82 -8.59 20.44
N SER A 75 -6.98 -9.23 20.61
CA SER A 75 -7.06 -10.63 21.03
C SER A 75 -6.48 -11.60 19.99
N LEU A 76 -6.60 -11.25 18.70
CA LEU A 76 -5.99 -12.00 17.59
C LEU A 76 -4.49 -11.73 17.42
N GLY A 77 -3.91 -10.83 18.23
CA GLY A 77 -2.48 -10.48 18.13
C GLY A 77 -2.13 -9.76 16.82
N PHE A 78 -3.01 -8.85 16.35
CA PHE A 78 -2.78 -8.10 15.11
C PHE A 78 -1.39 -7.44 15.09
N ASP A 79 -0.64 -7.76 14.04
CA ASP A 79 0.60 -7.09 13.67
C ASP A 79 0.45 -6.52 12.25
N SER A 80 0.60 -5.20 12.14
CA SER A 80 0.50 -4.49 10.88
C SER A 80 1.61 -4.83 9.89
N ALA A 81 2.80 -5.24 10.36
CA ALA A 81 3.89 -5.64 9.48
C ALA A 81 3.61 -7.00 8.84
N GLU A 82 3.15 -7.97 9.64
CA GLU A 82 2.77 -9.29 9.16
C GLU A 82 1.55 -9.27 8.25
N GLU A 83 0.51 -8.51 8.57
CA GLU A 83 -0.66 -8.38 7.70
C GLU A 83 -0.28 -7.78 6.34
N TRP A 84 0.64 -6.81 6.33
CA TRP A 84 1.14 -6.23 5.09
C TRP A 84 1.94 -7.23 4.24
N ARG A 85 2.80 -8.06 4.88
CA ARG A 85 3.51 -9.14 4.17
C ARG A 85 2.54 -10.13 3.52
N LYS A 86 1.51 -10.55 4.25
CA LYS A 86 0.48 -11.48 3.76
C LYS A 86 -0.32 -10.89 2.59
N GLU A 87 -0.72 -9.63 2.69
CA GLU A 87 -1.47 -8.96 1.62
C GLU A 87 -0.61 -8.80 0.36
N LEU A 88 0.65 -8.37 0.50
CA LEU A 88 1.54 -8.29 -0.65
C LEU A 88 1.72 -9.65 -1.33
N ALA A 89 1.91 -10.72 -0.56
CA ALA A 89 2.08 -12.07 -1.08
C ALA A 89 0.85 -12.56 -1.89
N SER A 90 -0.33 -12.01 -1.63
CA SER A 90 -1.55 -12.31 -2.39
C SER A 90 -1.66 -11.57 -3.73
N TYR A 91 -0.83 -10.55 -3.97
CA TYR A 91 -0.88 -9.76 -5.19
C TYR A 91 -0.19 -10.48 -6.36
N ILE A 92 -0.92 -10.60 -7.47
CA ILE A 92 -0.36 -11.05 -8.75
C ILE A 92 0.07 -9.82 -9.56
N ALA A 93 1.22 -9.23 -9.21
CA ALA A 93 1.78 -8.11 -9.95
C ALA A 93 3.16 -8.42 -10.54
N ILE A 94 3.41 -7.85 -11.72
CA ILE A 94 4.68 -7.96 -12.45
C ILE A 94 5.82 -7.53 -11.52
N ASN A 95 6.89 -8.34 -11.47
CA ASN A 95 8.13 -8.08 -10.72
C ASN A 95 7.98 -7.87 -9.20
N MET A 96 6.84 -8.20 -8.58
CA MET A 96 6.70 -8.13 -7.12
C MET A 96 7.71 -9.03 -6.40
N LYS A 97 8.13 -10.14 -7.02
CA LYS A 97 9.19 -11.03 -6.53
C LYS A 97 10.56 -10.36 -6.33
N LEU A 98 10.78 -9.17 -6.89
CA LEU A 98 12.01 -8.40 -6.69
C LEU A 98 12.05 -7.70 -5.33
N LEU A 99 10.96 -7.72 -4.57
CA LEU A 99 10.86 -7.11 -3.25
C LEU A 99 11.21 -8.14 -2.19
N CYS A 100 12.11 -7.81 -1.26
CA CYS A 100 12.44 -8.67 -0.12
C CYS A 100 11.38 -8.58 0.99
N ASP A 101 11.16 -7.37 1.53
CA ASP A 101 10.16 -7.13 2.58
C ASP A 101 9.46 -5.79 2.28
N PRO A 102 8.12 -5.74 2.20
CA PRO A 102 7.40 -4.51 1.90
C PRO A 102 7.32 -3.53 3.08
N ASN A 103 7.82 -3.90 4.26
CA ASN A 103 8.03 -2.99 5.38
C ASN A 103 9.36 -2.22 5.28
N ASN A 104 10.26 -2.68 4.40
CA ASN A 104 11.50 -1.99 4.10
C ASN A 104 11.33 -1.11 2.87
N GLY A 105 11.99 0.04 2.86
CA GLY A 105 12.03 0.90 1.70
C GLY A 105 12.62 0.15 0.50
N VAL A 106 11.98 0.27 -0.66
CA VAL A 106 12.52 -0.34 -1.87
C VAL A 106 13.86 0.29 -2.24
N LEU A 107 14.73 -0.51 -2.85
CA LEU A 107 16.08 -0.06 -3.21
C LEU A 107 16.04 1.23 -4.06
N GLY A 108 16.96 2.15 -3.81
CA GLY A 108 17.03 3.40 -4.59
C GLY A 108 15.91 4.41 -4.32
N MET A 109 15.14 4.27 -3.23
CA MET A 109 14.14 5.28 -2.80
C MET A 109 14.76 6.67 -2.56
N ASN A 110 16.05 6.72 -2.22
CA ASN A 110 16.80 7.96 -2.02
C ASN A 110 17.41 8.54 -3.31
N LEU A 111 17.18 7.93 -4.48
CA LEU A 111 17.71 8.41 -5.75
C LEU A 111 17.01 9.71 -6.17
N PRO A 112 17.67 10.56 -6.99
CA PRO A 112 17.02 11.71 -7.60
C PRO A 112 15.75 11.32 -8.36
N ARG A 113 14.76 12.23 -8.36
CA ARG A 113 13.41 11.99 -8.88
C ARG A 113 13.39 11.36 -10.28
N CYS A 114 14.25 11.81 -11.19
CA CYS A 114 14.34 11.29 -12.55
C CYS A 114 14.73 9.80 -12.56
N THR A 115 15.83 9.45 -11.89
CA THR A 115 16.35 8.08 -11.78
C THR A 115 15.35 7.17 -11.05
N TRP A 116 14.78 7.67 -9.95
CA TRP A 116 13.74 6.97 -9.20
C TRP A 116 12.50 6.66 -10.05
N SER A 117 12.06 7.63 -10.85
CA SER A 117 10.89 7.45 -11.73
C SER A 117 11.15 6.42 -12.83
N THR A 118 12.35 6.45 -13.45
CA THR A 118 12.77 5.45 -14.42
C THR A 118 12.80 4.05 -13.80
N LEU A 119 13.42 3.91 -12.62
CA LEU A 119 13.50 2.63 -11.91
C LEU A 119 12.11 2.07 -11.57
N ASN A 120 11.17 2.92 -11.16
CA ASN A 120 9.81 2.49 -10.85
C ASN A 120 9.00 2.07 -12.07
N ARG A 121 9.26 2.66 -13.25
CA ARG A 121 8.67 2.17 -14.51
C ARG A 121 9.17 0.77 -14.85
N LEU A 122 10.45 0.48 -14.60
CA LEU A 122 11.02 -0.86 -14.77
C LEU A 122 10.42 -1.87 -13.80
N ARG A 123 10.31 -1.51 -12.51
CA ARG A 123 9.67 -2.35 -11.49
C ARG A 123 8.23 -2.68 -11.85
N THR A 124 7.43 -1.67 -12.11
CA THR A 124 5.99 -1.85 -12.33
C THR A 124 5.68 -2.44 -13.70
N GLY A 125 6.60 -2.32 -14.66
CA GLY A 125 6.36 -2.65 -16.07
C GLY A 125 5.37 -1.70 -16.75
N HIS A 126 5.01 -0.59 -16.09
CA HIS A 126 4.05 0.40 -16.53
C HIS A 126 4.75 1.72 -16.89
N GLY A 127 4.16 2.46 -17.83
CA GLY A 127 4.76 3.70 -18.35
C GLY A 127 6.09 3.54 -19.06
N ARG A 128 6.37 2.33 -19.55
CA ARG A 128 7.42 2.02 -20.53
C ARG A 128 6.84 1.98 -21.94
N CYS A 129 7.58 2.51 -22.90
CA CYS A 129 7.35 2.34 -24.33
C CYS A 129 8.70 2.03 -25.00
N ASP A 130 8.68 1.49 -26.21
CA ASP A 130 9.90 1.03 -26.89
C ASP A 130 10.91 2.16 -27.10
N TYR A 131 10.43 3.38 -27.37
CA TYR A 131 11.25 4.58 -27.37
C TYR A 131 12.00 4.80 -26.04
N LEU A 132 11.33 4.63 -24.89
CA LEU A 132 11.97 4.78 -23.58
C LEU A 132 12.95 3.65 -23.30
N LEU A 133 12.62 2.42 -23.70
CA LEU A 133 13.52 1.27 -23.54
C LEU A 133 14.79 1.44 -24.37
N ASN A 134 14.67 1.92 -25.61
CA ASN A 134 15.81 2.26 -26.47
C ASN A 134 16.62 3.43 -25.91
N LYS A 135 15.95 4.50 -25.44
CA LYS A 135 16.61 5.64 -24.76
C LYS A 135 17.38 5.22 -23.51
N TRP A 136 16.96 4.15 -22.85
CA TRP A 136 17.64 3.58 -21.68
C TRP A 136 18.61 2.45 -22.05
N GLU A 137 18.90 2.23 -23.33
CA GLU A 137 19.82 1.20 -23.83
C GLU A 137 19.42 -0.23 -23.40
N LEU A 138 18.13 -0.45 -23.15
CA LEU A 138 17.56 -1.75 -22.80
C LEU A 138 17.01 -2.50 -24.02
N GLN A 139 16.99 -1.86 -25.19
CA GLN A 139 16.53 -2.44 -26.45
C GLN A 139 17.20 -1.74 -27.64
N ASP A 140 17.75 -2.53 -28.57
CA ASP A 140 18.53 -2.00 -29.70
C ASP A 140 17.69 -1.28 -30.77
N ASN A 141 16.40 -1.60 -30.88
CA ASN A 141 15.52 -1.05 -31.92
C ASN A 141 14.27 -0.37 -31.33
N PRO A 142 14.06 0.94 -31.57
CA PRO A 142 12.90 1.69 -31.08
C PRO A 142 11.60 1.43 -31.87
N VAL A 143 11.68 0.68 -32.98
CA VAL A 143 10.55 0.40 -33.88
C VAL A 143 10.13 -1.07 -33.73
N ARG A 144 9.17 -1.34 -32.85
CA ARG A 144 8.23 -2.45 -33.04
C ARG A 144 6.84 -1.84 -33.16
N GLU A 145 6.13 -2.24 -34.21
CA GLU A 145 4.86 -1.65 -34.63
C GLU A 145 3.87 -1.53 -33.47
N THR A 146 3.45 -0.29 -33.21
CA THR A 146 2.22 0.00 -32.51
C THR A 146 1.05 -0.60 -33.29
N GLY A 147 0.47 -1.68 -32.77
CA GLY A 147 -0.90 -2.08 -33.09
C GLY A 147 -1.04 -3.47 -33.67
N ASN A 148 -1.27 -4.46 -32.80
CA ASN A 148 -2.17 -5.55 -33.15
C ASN A 148 -3.09 -5.82 -31.96
N LYS A 149 -4.32 -5.32 -32.07
CA LYS A 149 -5.44 -5.80 -31.26
C LYS A 149 -5.78 -7.21 -31.76
N LYS A 150 -5.68 -8.20 -30.89
CA LYS A 150 -6.54 -9.39 -30.90
C LYS A 150 -7.03 -9.61 -29.49
#